data_AF-A0A8J4S046-F1
#
_entry.id   AF-A0A8J4S046-F1
#
_cell.length_a   1.000
_cell.length_b   1.000
_cell.length_c   1.000
_cell.angle_alpha   90.00
_cell.angle_beta   90.00
_cell.angle_gamma   90.00
#
_symmetry.space_group_name_H-M   'P 1'
#
loop_
_entity.id
_entity.type
_entity.pdbx_description
1 polymer ?
#
loop_
_entity_poly.entity_id
_entity_poly.type
_entity_poly.pdbx_seq_one_letter_code
_entity_poly.pdbx_strand_id
1 'polypeptide(L)'
;MAFRVLFCSLVVLLVSFLDFATFAPSVAATAEVGTAFYKEAEALLNWKASLDNQNESLLSSWVGDRPCINWVGITCDDLELGVTRLNLSGFGLKGSLYNLNFSSFPNLHTLCLLQNSLYGTIPDSIGDLSKLTHLDFSLNNLSGLLKHLWTLQLLNNSLTGPIPTTIGNLTKLATLHLSYNELSGSIPASIGHLAALSALFLNGNQLSGSIPSTIGSLPMLTNLILNTNKLSGSIPASIGHLAALSTLSLTGNQLSGSIPSTIGNLSMLTYLDLRMNKLSELAYTMEINEKCDVFSFGVLALETIMGKHPGDLISSLSSSTITTCDMLLKDVLDQRLSLPINRVSREVLSIAKIAIACLHTIPQSRPTMQQVSQELSTQKPHFPNTLFTTTLGEVVDLGGSTV
;
A
#
# COMPACT_ATOMS: atom_id res chain seq x y z
N MET A 1 -6.84 -54.45 35.42
CA MET A 1 -5.61 -53.65 35.37
C MET A 1 -5.98 -52.26 35.92
N ALA A 2 -5.50 -51.95 37.14
CA ALA A 2 -5.57 -50.71 37.93
C ALA A 2 -6.96 -50.02 38.09
N PHE A 3 -7.73 -50.26 39.17
CA PHE A 3 -7.71 -49.71 40.55
C PHE A 3 -8.24 -48.26 40.73
N ARG A 4 -9.31 -48.18 41.54
CA ARG A 4 -9.97 -47.00 42.15
C ARG A 4 -9.25 -46.54 43.44
N VAL A 5 -9.71 -45.39 43.98
CA VAL A 5 -9.62 -44.83 45.36
C VAL A 5 -8.56 -43.70 45.48
N LEU A 6 -8.80 -42.46 45.96
CA LEU A 6 -9.78 -41.77 46.86
C LEU A 6 -10.43 -40.54 46.14
N PHE A 7 -11.65 -40.01 46.37
CA PHE A 7 -12.58 -39.76 47.50
C PHE A 7 -12.28 -38.51 48.38
N CYS A 8 -13.34 -37.71 48.62
CA CYS A 8 -13.50 -36.47 49.45
C CYS A 8 -13.14 -35.11 48.78
N SER A 9 -14.01 -34.11 48.61
CA SER A 9 -15.42 -33.90 49.04
C SER A 9 -16.07 -32.77 48.23
N LEU A 10 -17.38 -32.90 47.97
CA LEU A 10 -18.29 -31.90 47.41
C LEU A 10 -19.31 -31.52 48.51
N VAL A 11 -19.93 -30.33 48.39
CA VAL A 11 -21.23 -29.88 49.01
C VAL A 11 -21.18 -29.15 50.36
N VAL A 12 -21.46 -27.83 50.32
CA VAL A 12 -22.64 -27.12 50.89
C VAL A 12 -22.76 -25.79 50.13
N LEU A 13 -23.55 -25.69 49.06
CA LEU A 13 -24.97 -25.28 48.95
C LEU A 13 -25.26 -23.76 49.06
N LEU A 14 -26.01 -23.30 48.05
CA LEU A 14 -26.57 -21.97 47.85
C LEU A 14 -27.52 -21.51 48.97
N VAL A 15 -27.42 -20.21 49.30
CA VAL A 15 -28.48 -19.20 49.47
C VAL A 15 -29.71 -19.56 50.35
N SER A 16 -29.85 -18.87 51.49
CA SER A 16 -31.11 -18.18 51.85
C SER A 16 -31.00 -17.30 53.12
N PHE A 17 -31.22 -16.00 52.90
CA PHE A 17 -31.97 -15.02 53.71
C PHE A 17 -31.48 -14.50 55.09
N LEU A 18 -31.32 -13.15 55.07
CA LEU A 18 -31.69 -12.10 56.03
C LEU A 18 -30.73 -11.72 57.19
N ASP A 19 -30.10 -10.56 56.95
CA ASP A 19 -29.91 -9.39 57.82
C ASP A 19 -29.78 -9.55 59.33
N PHE A 20 -28.61 -9.17 59.84
CA PHE A 20 -28.52 -8.06 60.80
C PHE A 20 -27.28 -7.22 60.51
N ALA A 21 -27.51 -5.96 60.20
CA ALA A 21 -26.48 -4.94 60.08
C ALA A 21 -25.75 -4.77 61.42
N THR A 22 -24.42 -4.84 61.40
CA THR A 22 -23.59 -3.99 62.24
C THR A 22 -22.53 -3.34 61.35
N PHE A 23 -22.61 -2.01 61.29
CA PHE A 23 -21.71 -1.14 60.57
C PHE A 23 -20.29 -1.29 61.14
N ALA A 24 -19.36 -1.79 60.33
CA ALA A 24 -17.92 -1.56 60.52
C ALA A 24 -17.35 -1.12 59.16
N PRO A 25 -16.67 0.04 59.05
CA PRO A 25 -16.21 0.53 57.77
C PRO A 25 -15.11 -0.39 57.21
N SER A 26 -15.31 -0.81 55.97
CA SER A 26 -14.39 -1.59 55.15
C SER A 26 -13.07 -0.86 54.93
N VAL A 27 -11.96 -1.52 55.26
CA VAL A 27 -10.57 -1.13 54.91
C VAL A 27 -10.07 -1.93 53.69
N ALA A 28 -10.96 -2.58 52.93
CA ALA A 28 -10.55 -3.54 51.88
C ALA A 28 -10.50 -2.98 50.45
N ALA A 29 -11.09 -1.81 50.17
CA ALA A 29 -11.12 -1.23 48.83
C ALA A 29 -9.84 -0.43 48.44
N THR A 30 -8.95 -0.18 49.40
CA THR A 30 -7.72 0.60 49.18
C THR A 30 -6.50 -0.26 48.80
N ALA A 31 -6.59 -1.59 48.98
CA ALA A 31 -5.44 -2.49 48.78
C ALA A 31 -5.21 -2.90 47.32
N GLU A 32 -6.27 -3.14 46.52
CA GLU A 32 -6.12 -3.57 45.12
C GLU A 32 -5.57 -2.45 44.22
N VAL A 33 -6.05 -1.22 44.39
CA VAL A 33 -5.59 -0.04 43.66
C VAL A 33 -4.12 0.29 43.97
N GLY A 34 -3.68 0.08 45.22
CA GLY A 34 -2.29 0.26 45.62
C GLY A 34 -1.32 -0.64 44.84
N THR A 35 -1.67 -1.91 44.60
CA THR A 35 -0.76 -2.90 43.99
C THR A 35 -0.47 -2.69 42.51
N ALA A 36 -1.35 -2.01 41.77
CA ALA A 36 -1.16 -1.74 40.34
C ALA A 36 -0.06 -0.69 40.10
N PHE A 37 -0.04 0.38 40.90
CA PHE A 37 0.97 1.45 40.79
C PHE A 37 2.38 0.96 41.03
N TYR A 38 2.57 0.09 42.02
CA TYR A 38 3.89 -0.46 42.32
C TYR A 38 4.47 -1.19 41.11
N LYS A 39 3.65 -1.94 40.37
CA LYS A 39 4.11 -2.70 39.19
C LYS A 39 4.44 -1.81 38.00
N GLU A 40 3.67 -0.75 37.77
CA GLU A 40 3.94 0.24 36.71
C GLU A 40 5.21 1.03 37.03
N ALA A 41 5.35 1.52 38.27
CA ALA A 41 6.54 2.24 38.73
C ALA A 41 7.80 1.38 38.64
N GLU A 42 7.72 0.14 39.12
CA GLU A 42 8.83 -0.82 39.08
C GLU A 42 9.27 -1.13 37.64
N ALA A 43 8.33 -1.37 36.73
CA ALA A 43 8.63 -1.61 35.32
C ALA A 43 9.35 -0.42 34.66
N LEU A 44 8.88 0.80 34.92
CA LEU A 44 9.49 2.02 34.42
C LEU A 44 10.87 2.29 35.04
N LEU A 45 11.05 2.04 36.33
CA LEU A 45 12.35 2.20 37.01
C LEU A 45 13.36 1.14 36.55
N ASN A 46 12.92 -0.10 36.33
CA ASN A 46 13.77 -1.15 35.77
C ASN A 46 14.21 -0.82 34.35
N TRP A 47 13.31 -0.28 33.53
CA TRP A 47 13.67 0.21 32.21
C TRP A 47 14.62 1.40 32.30
N LYS A 48 14.30 2.41 33.13
CA LYS A 48 15.17 3.57 33.41
C LYS A 48 16.56 3.10 33.81
N ALA A 49 16.70 2.08 34.65
CA ALA A 49 17.96 1.50 35.13
C ALA A 49 18.74 0.69 34.06
N SER A 50 18.12 0.40 32.92
CA SER A 50 18.73 -0.31 31.79
C SER A 50 19.23 0.59 30.66
N LEU A 51 18.86 1.88 30.66
CA LEU A 51 19.27 2.85 29.63
C LEU A 51 20.78 3.15 29.69
N ASP A 52 21.39 3.43 28.54
CA ASP A 52 22.83 3.70 28.45
C ASP A 52 23.23 5.01 29.15
N ASN A 53 22.30 5.96 29.22
CA ASN A 53 22.53 7.30 29.76
C ASN A 53 22.04 7.47 31.21
N GLN A 54 22.18 6.43 32.04
CA GLN A 54 21.85 6.43 33.47
C GLN A 54 22.27 7.69 34.23
N ASN A 55 23.43 8.23 33.89
CA ASN A 55 24.07 9.33 34.62
C ASN A 55 23.60 10.72 34.16
N GLU A 56 22.76 10.79 33.13
CA GLU A 56 22.17 12.03 32.65
C GLU A 56 20.84 12.30 33.37
N SER A 57 20.58 13.56 33.75
CA SER A 57 19.43 13.97 34.57
C SER A 57 18.08 13.93 33.85
N LEU A 58 17.98 13.24 32.71
CA LEU A 58 16.85 13.29 31.78
C LEU A 58 15.54 12.78 32.41
N LEU A 59 15.62 11.71 33.20
CA LEU A 59 14.49 11.13 33.94
C LEU A 59 14.65 11.32 35.46
N SER A 60 15.22 12.45 35.88
CA SER A 60 15.49 12.76 37.30
C SER A 60 14.22 12.79 38.15
N SER A 61 13.07 13.12 37.58
CA SER A 61 11.79 13.13 38.30
C SER A 61 11.24 11.73 38.59
N TRP A 62 11.76 10.69 37.92
CA TRP A 62 11.30 9.31 38.10
C TRP A 62 11.91 8.72 39.38
N VAL A 63 11.26 9.00 40.50
CA VAL A 63 11.65 8.57 41.85
C VAL A 63 10.39 8.13 42.61
N GLY A 64 10.52 7.05 43.39
CA GLY A 64 9.44 6.51 44.21
C GLY A 64 8.55 5.50 43.49
N ASP A 65 7.36 5.28 44.04
CA ASP A 65 6.40 4.24 43.66
C ASP A 65 5.13 4.78 42.97
N ARG A 66 5.08 6.10 42.74
CA ARG A 66 3.90 6.79 42.20
C ARG A 66 4.22 7.54 40.91
N PRO A 67 4.11 6.89 39.73
CA PRO A 67 4.48 7.49 38.47
C PRO A 67 3.50 8.60 38.04
N CYS A 68 2.26 8.58 38.52
CA CYS A 68 1.28 9.64 38.24
C CYS A 68 1.60 10.97 38.92
N ILE A 69 2.48 10.98 39.93
CA ILE A 69 2.83 12.18 40.69
C ILE A 69 4.19 12.68 40.25
N ASN A 70 4.18 13.75 39.43
CA ASN A 70 5.37 14.50 39.01
C ASN A 70 6.38 13.77 38.10
N TRP A 71 6.11 12.56 37.63
CA TRP A 71 7.01 11.95 36.66
C TRP A 71 6.81 12.57 35.29
N VAL A 72 7.90 13.14 34.75
CA VAL A 72 7.91 13.70 33.41
C VAL A 72 7.50 12.64 32.39
N GLY A 73 6.66 13.03 31.43
CA GLY A 73 6.21 12.16 30.35
C GLY A 73 5.17 11.10 30.72
N ILE A 74 4.71 11.06 31.97
CA ILE A 74 3.63 10.16 32.40
C ILE A 74 2.30 10.91 32.48
N THR A 75 1.24 10.30 31.98
CA THR A 75 -0.14 10.76 32.21
C THR A 75 -0.98 9.57 32.64
N CYS A 76 -1.81 9.77 33.66
CA CYS A 76 -2.72 8.77 34.19
C CYS A 76 -4.18 9.14 33.88
N ASP A 77 -5.11 8.23 34.16
CA ASP A 77 -6.55 8.54 34.01
C ASP A 77 -7.03 9.60 35.03
N ASP A 78 -8.25 10.11 34.84
CA ASP A 78 -8.85 11.18 35.67
C ASP A 78 -9.07 10.78 37.13
N LEU A 79 -8.98 9.48 37.44
CA LEU A 79 -9.05 8.93 38.80
C LEU A 79 -7.66 8.57 39.35
N GLU A 80 -6.61 8.89 38.59
CA GLU A 80 -5.22 8.54 38.79
C GLU A 80 -4.95 7.02 38.89
N LEU A 81 -5.85 6.13 38.43
CA LEU A 81 -5.85 4.68 38.69
C LEU A 81 -4.85 3.84 37.87
N GLY A 82 -4.05 4.46 36.99
CA GLY A 82 -2.96 3.79 36.25
C GLY A 82 -2.43 4.61 35.09
N VAL A 83 -1.25 4.24 34.59
CA VAL A 83 -0.59 4.95 33.48
C VAL A 83 -1.36 4.73 32.17
N THR A 84 -1.85 5.82 31.57
CA THR A 84 -2.59 5.78 30.29
C THR A 84 -1.76 6.29 29.12
N ARG A 85 -0.78 7.17 29.37
CA ARG A 85 0.15 7.67 28.36
C ARG A 85 1.59 7.73 28.89
N LEU A 86 2.52 7.26 28.07
CA LEU A 86 3.95 7.45 28.23
C LEU A 86 4.48 8.21 27.01
N ASN A 87 4.91 9.46 27.20
CA ASN A 87 5.46 10.32 26.15
C ASN A 87 6.81 10.89 26.58
N LEU A 88 7.89 10.37 25.99
CA LEU A 88 9.27 10.82 26.22
C LEU A 88 9.91 11.27 24.91
N SER A 89 9.15 11.97 24.07
CA SER A 89 9.62 12.41 22.76
C SER A 89 10.74 13.44 22.87
N GLY A 90 11.86 13.23 22.17
CA GLY A 90 12.96 14.22 22.14
C GLY A 90 13.82 14.29 23.40
N PHE A 91 13.69 13.33 24.33
CA PHE A 91 14.42 13.33 25.59
C PHE A 91 15.90 12.96 25.44
N GLY A 92 16.32 12.45 24.28
CA GLY A 92 17.69 11.99 24.05
C GLY A 92 18.00 10.65 24.72
N LEU A 93 16.98 9.84 25.04
CA LEU A 93 17.14 8.53 25.66
C LEU A 93 17.95 7.59 24.77
N LYS A 94 18.87 6.83 25.37
CA LYS A 94 19.66 5.83 24.65
C LYS A 94 19.59 4.50 25.41
N GLY A 95 19.33 3.40 24.71
CA GLY A 95 19.17 2.08 25.32
C GLY A 95 18.15 1.21 24.60
N SER A 96 17.80 0.06 25.16
CA SER A 96 16.84 -0.89 24.58
C SER A 96 15.48 -0.88 25.29
N LEU A 97 14.44 -1.32 24.60
CA LEU A 97 13.09 -1.54 25.17
C LEU A 97 12.95 -2.90 25.86
N TYR A 98 13.93 -3.80 25.74
CA TYR A 98 13.82 -5.19 26.23
C TYR A 98 13.49 -5.32 27.72
N ASN A 99 13.97 -4.38 28.54
CA ASN A 99 13.75 -4.39 29.99
C ASN A 99 12.46 -3.68 30.42
N LEU A 100 11.70 -3.10 29.48
CA LEU A 100 10.40 -2.51 29.78
C LEU A 100 9.34 -3.61 29.79
N ASN A 101 8.85 -3.97 30.97
CA ASN A 101 7.81 -4.97 31.10
C ASN A 101 6.43 -4.41 30.71
N PHE A 102 6.05 -4.57 29.44
CA PHE A 102 4.80 -4.07 28.90
C PHE A 102 3.54 -4.65 29.57
N SER A 103 3.60 -5.87 30.11
CA SER A 103 2.46 -6.49 30.84
C SER A 103 2.05 -5.72 32.10
N SER A 104 2.94 -4.85 32.62
CA SER A 104 2.63 -3.98 33.76
C SER A 104 1.69 -2.83 33.45
N PHE A 105 1.39 -2.53 32.18
CA PHE A 105 0.61 -1.34 31.78
C PHE A 105 -0.73 -1.71 31.09
N PRO A 106 -1.69 -2.30 31.82
CA PRO A 106 -2.96 -2.77 31.24
C PRO A 106 -3.87 -1.65 30.71
N ASN A 107 -3.59 -0.41 31.11
CA ASN A 107 -4.36 0.78 30.75
C ASN A 107 -3.63 1.71 29.77
N LEU A 108 -2.49 1.30 29.20
CA LEU A 108 -1.74 2.16 28.29
C LEU A 108 -2.42 2.24 26.91
N HIS A 109 -2.78 3.45 26.50
CA HIS A 109 -3.36 3.70 25.19
C HIS A 109 -2.43 4.49 24.27
N THR A 110 -1.47 5.23 24.83
CA THR A 110 -0.48 6.01 24.08
C THR A 110 0.93 5.71 24.57
N LEU A 111 1.81 5.30 23.65
CA LEU A 111 3.24 5.16 23.89
C LEU A 111 4.01 5.91 22.80
N CYS A 112 4.70 6.98 23.19
CA CYS A 112 5.43 7.86 22.27
C CYS A 112 6.87 8.04 22.74
N LEU A 113 7.82 7.49 21.99
CA LEU A 113 9.26 7.59 22.23
C LEU A 113 9.99 8.21 21.03
N LEU A 114 9.26 9.00 20.23
CA LEU A 114 9.75 9.73 19.06
C LEU A 114 11.08 10.46 19.35
N GLN A 115 11.99 10.49 18.38
CA GLN A 115 13.20 11.31 18.42
C GLN A 115 14.08 11.03 19.65
N ASN A 116 14.46 9.77 19.80
CA ASN A 116 15.43 9.33 20.80
C ASN A 116 16.55 8.52 20.11
N SER A 117 17.49 7.97 20.87
CA SER A 117 18.56 7.08 20.42
C SER A 117 18.34 5.64 20.88
N LEU A 118 17.07 5.20 20.97
CA LEU A 118 16.74 3.84 21.39
C LEU A 118 17.11 2.83 20.31
N TYR A 119 17.59 1.65 20.69
CA TYR A 119 18.07 0.62 19.75
C TYR A 119 17.67 -0.81 20.14
N GLY A 120 17.94 -1.75 19.22
CA GLY A 120 17.61 -3.16 19.39
C GLY A 120 16.17 -3.48 18.97
N THR A 121 15.74 -4.71 19.24
CA THR A 121 14.43 -5.19 18.79
C THR A 121 13.30 -4.65 19.66
N ILE A 122 12.18 -4.25 19.06
CA ILE A 122 10.93 -3.97 19.74
C ILE A 122 10.41 -5.29 20.32
N PRO A 123 10.25 -5.40 21.65
CA PRO A 123 9.86 -6.66 22.29
C PRO A 123 8.45 -7.10 21.90
N ASP A 124 8.26 -8.40 21.63
CA ASP A 124 6.95 -8.97 21.29
C ASP A 124 5.88 -8.71 22.38
N SER A 125 6.29 -8.53 23.63
CA SER A 125 5.43 -8.21 24.78
C SER A 125 4.73 -6.85 24.67
N ILE A 126 5.13 -5.97 23.75
CA ILE A 126 4.32 -4.81 23.36
C ILE A 126 2.91 -5.20 22.90
N GLY A 127 2.74 -6.43 22.41
CA GLY A 127 1.46 -7.02 22.05
C GLY A 127 0.54 -7.25 23.26
N ASP A 128 1.06 -7.26 24.48
CA ASP A 128 0.26 -7.39 25.71
C ASP A 128 -0.57 -6.13 26.00
N LEU A 129 -0.21 -4.99 25.38
CA LEU A 129 -0.90 -3.71 25.51
C LEU A 129 -2.21 -3.71 24.70
N SER A 130 -3.20 -4.42 25.20
CA SER A 130 -4.50 -4.62 24.54
C SER A 130 -5.28 -3.32 24.24
N LYS A 131 -4.96 -2.23 24.94
CA LYS A 131 -5.61 -0.92 24.78
C LYS A 131 -4.79 0.09 23.98
N LEU A 132 -3.61 -0.29 23.49
CA LEU A 132 -2.70 0.59 22.77
C LEU A 132 -3.32 1.04 21.44
N THR A 133 -3.50 2.35 21.29
CA THR A 133 -4.10 2.96 20.10
C THR A 133 -3.10 3.80 19.33
N HIS A 134 -2.15 4.40 20.04
CA HIS A 134 -1.12 5.28 19.49
C HIS A 134 0.25 4.77 19.91
N LEU A 135 1.05 4.37 18.93
CA LEU A 135 2.43 3.96 19.11
C LEU A 135 3.33 4.71 18.13
N ASP A 136 4.24 5.52 18.66
CA ASP A 136 5.22 6.25 17.86
C ASP A 136 6.63 6.01 18.39
N PHE A 137 7.41 5.28 17.61
CA PHE A 137 8.82 5.00 17.84
C PHE A 137 9.72 5.62 16.77
N SER A 138 9.17 6.56 15.96
CA SER A 138 9.89 7.16 14.83
C SER A 138 11.16 7.88 15.30
N LEU A 139 12.13 8.06 14.40
CA LEU A 139 13.41 8.73 14.71
C LEU A 139 14.15 8.05 15.89
N ASN A 140 14.26 6.73 15.86
CA ASN A 140 15.11 5.91 16.75
C ASN A 140 15.98 4.96 15.91
N ASN A 141 16.68 4.03 16.56
CA ASN A 141 17.51 2.99 15.95
C ASN A 141 16.98 1.56 16.25
N LEU A 142 15.65 1.40 16.34
CA LEU A 142 14.94 0.16 16.71
C LEU A 142 14.74 -0.80 15.51
N SER A 143 14.48 -2.09 15.79
CA SER A 143 14.18 -3.17 14.81
C SER A 143 13.00 -4.07 15.26
N GLY A 144 12.34 -4.90 14.44
CA GLY A 144 11.26 -5.85 14.88
C GLY A 144 9.79 -5.49 14.54
N LEU A 145 8.79 -6.35 14.88
CA LEU A 145 7.36 -6.23 14.50
C LEU A 145 6.33 -6.46 15.65
N LEU A 146 5.11 -5.89 15.54
CA LEU A 146 4.10 -5.77 16.63
C LEU A 146 2.72 -6.35 16.24
N LYS A 147 1.89 -6.80 17.20
CA LYS A 147 0.67 -7.64 16.95
C LYS A 147 -0.73 -7.07 17.32
N HIS A 148 -0.91 -5.85 17.82
CA HIS A 148 -2.24 -5.35 18.27
C HIS A 148 -2.56 -3.87 17.96
N LEU A 149 -2.05 -3.32 16.85
CA LEU A 149 -2.07 -1.87 16.63
C LEU A 149 -3.20 -1.38 15.72
N TRP A 150 -3.73 -0.19 16.03
CA TRP A 150 -4.61 0.60 15.16
C TRP A 150 -3.80 1.46 14.18
N THR A 151 -2.68 2.02 14.64
CA THR A 151 -1.73 2.79 13.82
C THR A 151 -0.33 2.31 14.14
N LEU A 152 0.45 1.94 13.11
CA LEU A 152 1.85 1.57 13.21
C LEU A 152 2.67 2.57 12.39
N GLN A 153 3.41 3.44 13.08
CA GLN A 153 4.30 4.42 12.48
C GLN A 153 5.75 4.12 12.86
N LEU A 154 6.55 3.76 11.85
CA LEU A 154 7.98 3.47 11.96
C LEU A 154 8.77 4.19 10.87
N LEU A 155 8.33 5.40 10.49
CA LEU A 155 8.96 6.18 9.42
C LEU A 155 10.35 6.69 9.81
N ASN A 156 11.26 6.80 8.84
CA ASN A 156 12.60 7.38 9.01
C ASN A 156 13.42 6.71 10.12
N ASN A 157 13.55 5.39 10.05
CA ASN A 157 14.43 4.57 10.89
C ASN A 157 15.44 3.80 10.00
N SER A 158 16.28 2.96 10.61
CA SER A 158 17.20 2.05 9.92
C SER A 158 16.66 0.61 9.83
N LEU A 159 15.34 0.45 9.62
CA LEU A 159 14.74 -0.90 9.52
C LEU A 159 15.22 -1.60 8.26
N THR A 160 15.78 -2.80 8.42
CA THR A 160 16.30 -3.64 7.33
C THR A 160 15.52 -4.94 7.20
N GLY A 161 15.80 -5.71 6.14
CA GLY A 161 15.16 -6.98 5.88
C GLY A 161 13.76 -6.86 5.27
N PRO A 162 13.05 -7.99 5.06
CA PRO A 162 11.73 -7.98 4.44
C PRO A 162 10.61 -7.59 5.39
N ILE A 163 9.54 -7.01 4.85
CA ILE A 163 8.27 -6.89 5.57
C ILE A 163 7.75 -8.32 5.78
N PRO A 164 7.60 -8.79 7.03
CA PRO A 164 7.20 -10.17 7.28
C PRO A 164 5.73 -10.38 6.94
N THR A 165 5.41 -11.60 6.52
CA THR A 165 4.03 -11.99 6.18
C THR A 165 3.06 -11.90 7.37
N THR A 166 3.58 -11.98 8.60
CA THR A 166 2.80 -11.84 9.83
C THR A 166 2.18 -10.46 10.02
N ILE A 167 2.60 -9.43 9.25
CA ILE A 167 1.95 -8.11 9.28
C ILE A 167 0.45 -8.22 9.02
N GLY A 168 0.02 -9.18 8.18
CA GLY A 168 -1.40 -9.41 7.85
C GLY A 168 -2.26 -9.85 9.03
N ASN A 169 -1.68 -10.20 10.17
CA ASN A 169 -2.43 -10.54 11.39
C ASN A 169 -2.95 -9.28 12.11
N LEU A 170 -2.46 -8.09 11.74
CA LEU A 170 -2.87 -6.81 12.31
C LEU A 170 -4.21 -6.32 11.74
N THR A 171 -5.25 -7.15 11.77
CA THR A 171 -6.51 -6.89 11.05
C THR A 171 -7.25 -5.60 11.45
N LYS A 172 -6.91 -5.02 12.60
CA LYS A 172 -7.42 -3.73 13.10
C LYS A 172 -6.60 -2.51 12.67
N LEU A 173 -5.50 -2.71 11.95
CA LEU A 173 -4.59 -1.64 11.57
C LEU A 173 -5.24 -0.74 10.51
N ALA A 174 -5.45 0.52 10.86
CA ALA A 174 -5.94 1.57 9.98
C ALA A 174 -4.82 2.28 9.22
N THR A 175 -3.63 2.42 9.81
CA THR A 175 -2.49 3.07 9.15
C THR A 175 -1.21 2.29 9.36
N LEU A 176 -0.53 1.97 8.25
CA LEU A 176 0.78 1.35 8.22
C LEU A 176 1.77 2.30 7.53
N HIS A 177 2.70 2.87 8.30
CA HIS A 177 3.69 3.81 7.80
C HIS A 177 5.10 3.29 8.08
N LEU A 178 5.76 2.79 7.03
CA LEU A 178 7.12 2.22 7.06
C LEU A 178 8.10 2.97 6.14
N SER A 179 7.75 4.19 5.73
CA SER A 179 8.51 4.95 4.75
C SER A 179 9.88 5.40 5.24
N TYR A 180 10.82 5.62 4.31
CA TYR A 180 12.19 6.04 4.58
C TYR A 180 12.92 5.08 5.54
N ASN A 181 13.05 3.83 5.12
CA ASN A 181 13.80 2.79 5.82
C ASN A 181 14.68 2.03 4.78
N GLU A 182 15.32 0.95 5.20
CA GLU A 182 16.13 0.07 4.35
C GLU A 182 15.43 -1.29 4.11
N LEU A 183 14.09 -1.31 4.13
CA LEU A 183 13.32 -2.54 3.95
C LEU A 183 13.52 -3.09 2.53
N SER A 184 13.68 -4.40 2.42
CA SER A 184 14.02 -5.11 1.18
C SER A 184 13.03 -6.25 0.90
N GLY A 185 13.25 -7.05 -0.16
CA GLY A 185 12.33 -8.13 -0.52
C GLY A 185 11.00 -7.62 -1.09
N SER A 186 9.99 -8.49 -1.17
CA SER A 186 8.68 -8.17 -1.74
C SER A 186 7.69 -7.62 -0.72
N ILE A 187 6.73 -6.82 -1.19
CA ILE A 187 5.53 -6.49 -0.40
C ILE A 187 4.74 -7.80 -0.19
N PRO A 188 4.49 -8.25 1.05
CA PRO A 188 3.80 -9.52 1.28
C PRO A 188 2.31 -9.41 0.93
N ALA A 189 1.78 -10.44 0.25
CA ALA A 189 0.38 -10.49 -0.14
C ALA A 189 -0.60 -10.44 1.06
N SER A 190 -0.12 -10.81 2.26
CA SER A 190 -0.90 -10.77 3.50
C SER A 190 -1.29 -9.35 3.94
N ILE A 191 -0.71 -8.29 3.36
CA ILE A 191 -1.22 -6.92 3.54
C ILE A 191 -2.68 -6.80 3.12
N GLY A 192 -3.13 -7.60 2.14
CA GLY A 192 -4.54 -7.65 1.74
C GLY A 192 -5.50 -8.15 2.82
N HIS A 193 -5.01 -8.68 3.95
CA HIS A 193 -5.84 -9.11 5.08
C HIS A 193 -6.18 -7.95 6.05
N LEU A 194 -5.56 -6.78 5.89
CA LEU A 194 -5.72 -5.62 6.76
C LEU A 194 -7.00 -4.85 6.43
N ALA A 195 -8.16 -5.46 6.69
CA ALA A 195 -9.46 -4.94 6.24
C ALA A 195 -9.79 -3.51 6.71
N ALA A 196 -9.21 -3.07 7.83
CA ALA A 196 -9.38 -1.71 8.35
C ALA A 196 -8.41 -0.67 7.75
N LEU A 197 -7.43 -1.09 6.93
CA LEU A 197 -6.34 -0.24 6.48
C LEU A 197 -6.86 0.85 5.53
N SER A 198 -6.69 2.10 5.96
CA SER A 198 -7.00 3.29 5.18
C SER A 198 -5.76 3.93 4.55
N ALA A 199 -4.60 3.79 5.17
CA ALA A 199 -3.38 4.39 4.64
C ALA A 199 -2.17 3.45 4.72
N LEU A 200 -1.52 3.25 3.57
CA LEU A 200 -0.31 2.44 3.40
C LEU A 200 0.81 3.29 2.81
N PHE A 201 1.85 3.53 3.61
CA PHE A 201 3.03 4.28 3.22
C PHE A 201 4.27 3.39 3.31
N LEU A 202 4.84 3.03 2.16
CA LEU A 202 6.05 2.21 2.04
C LEU A 202 7.16 2.91 1.24
N ASN A 203 7.00 4.20 0.95
CA ASN A 203 7.90 4.94 0.07
C ASN A 203 9.32 5.12 0.62
N GLY A 204 10.31 5.23 -0.25
CA GLY A 204 11.71 5.45 0.17
C GLY A 204 12.29 4.22 0.87
N ASN A 205 12.12 3.05 0.28
CA ASN A 205 12.68 1.78 0.75
C ASN A 205 13.43 1.07 -0.40
N GLN A 206 13.87 -0.17 -0.18
CA GLN A 206 14.48 -1.03 -1.18
C GLN A 206 13.57 -2.21 -1.60
N LEU A 207 12.25 -2.04 -1.47
CA LEU A 207 11.27 -3.09 -1.78
C LEU A 207 11.29 -3.42 -3.28
N SER A 208 11.13 -4.69 -3.61
CA SER A 208 11.31 -5.26 -4.94
C SER A 208 10.18 -6.24 -5.30
N GLY A 209 10.18 -6.81 -6.50
CA GLY A 209 9.11 -7.70 -6.95
C GLY A 209 7.83 -6.93 -7.31
N SER A 210 6.72 -7.66 -7.52
CA SER A 210 5.46 -7.07 -7.94
C SER A 210 4.63 -6.50 -6.80
N ILE A 211 3.77 -5.54 -7.13
CA ILE A 211 2.71 -5.08 -6.23
C ILE A 211 1.70 -6.23 -6.09
N PRO A 212 1.39 -6.72 -4.88
CA PRO A 212 0.42 -7.79 -4.70
C PRO A 212 -0.97 -7.35 -5.13
N SER A 213 -1.65 -8.17 -5.94
CA SER A 213 -3.02 -7.89 -6.38
C SER A 213 -4.03 -7.86 -5.22
N THR A 214 -3.71 -8.51 -4.10
CA THR A 214 -4.51 -8.52 -2.86
C THR A 214 -4.68 -7.14 -2.23
N ILE A 215 -3.81 -6.16 -2.54
CA ILE A 215 -4.00 -4.76 -2.11
C ILE A 215 -5.30 -4.20 -2.66
N GLY A 216 -5.70 -4.61 -3.87
CA GLY A 216 -6.96 -4.19 -4.50
C GLY A 216 -8.23 -4.68 -3.80
N SER A 217 -8.11 -5.48 -2.73
CA SER A 217 -9.22 -5.97 -1.91
C SER A 217 -9.43 -5.17 -0.62
N LEU A 218 -8.65 -4.11 -0.38
CA LEU A 218 -8.73 -3.30 0.84
C LEU A 218 -9.85 -2.25 0.73
N PRO A 219 -11.00 -2.43 1.41
CA PRO A 219 -12.20 -1.63 1.13
C PRO A 219 -12.10 -0.18 1.60
N MET A 220 -11.22 0.10 2.57
CA MET A 220 -11.09 1.41 3.21
C MET A 220 -9.88 2.21 2.72
N LEU A 221 -9.07 1.67 1.79
CA LEU A 221 -7.78 2.27 1.43
C LEU A 221 -7.97 3.58 0.66
N THR A 222 -7.52 4.68 1.27
CA THR A 222 -7.53 6.04 0.69
C THR A 222 -6.17 6.46 0.18
N ASN A 223 -5.08 6.00 0.80
CA ASN A 223 -3.72 6.39 0.46
C ASN A 223 -2.84 5.17 0.21
N LEU A 224 -2.33 5.05 -1.01
CA LEU A 224 -1.37 4.01 -1.40
C LEU A 224 -0.09 4.67 -1.94
N ILE A 225 0.93 4.77 -1.09
CA ILE A 225 2.17 5.50 -1.36
C ILE A 225 3.35 4.52 -1.36
N LEU A 226 3.78 4.14 -2.56
CA LEU A 226 4.82 3.12 -2.81
C LEU A 226 6.03 3.69 -3.59
N ASN A 227 6.08 5.01 -3.80
CA ASN A 227 7.12 5.65 -4.60
C ASN A 227 8.55 5.44 -4.03
N THR A 228 9.56 5.62 -4.88
CA THR A 228 10.98 5.52 -4.50
C THR A 228 11.29 4.13 -3.90
N ASN A 229 11.13 3.09 -4.71
CA ASN A 229 11.42 1.70 -4.40
C ASN A 229 12.02 0.99 -5.64
N LYS A 230 12.15 -0.34 -5.60
CA LYS A 230 12.61 -1.19 -6.70
C LYS A 230 11.49 -2.12 -7.22
N LEU A 231 10.22 -1.74 -7.06
CA LEU A 231 9.07 -2.56 -7.47
C LEU A 231 9.06 -2.75 -8.99
N SER A 232 8.66 -3.93 -9.46
CA SER A 232 8.73 -4.34 -10.87
C SER A 232 7.46 -5.06 -11.32
N GLY A 233 7.32 -5.32 -12.63
CA GLY A 233 6.12 -5.95 -13.18
C GLY A 233 4.98 -4.95 -13.40
N SER A 234 3.78 -5.42 -13.71
CA SER A 234 2.64 -4.55 -14.02
C SER A 234 1.94 -3.99 -12.78
N ILE A 235 1.28 -2.85 -12.95
CA ILE A 235 0.31 -2.34 -11.98
C ILE A 235 -0.88 -3.31 -11.97
N PRO A 236 -1.25 -3.93 -10.83
CA PRO A 236 -2.38 -4.85 -10.79
C PRO A 236 -3.70 -4.14 -11.14
N ALA A 237 -4.49 -4.72 -12.04
CA ALA A 237 -5.80 -4.17 -12.40
C ALA A 237 -6.77 -4.08 -11.21
N SER A 238 -6.56 -4.90 -10.17
CA SER A 238 -7.34 -4.86 -8.93
C SER A 238 -7.21 -3.54 -8.16
N ILE A 239 -6.17 -2.74 -8.40
CA ILE A 239 -6.07 -1.39 -7.81
C ILE A 239 -7.27 -0.53 -8.23
N GLY A 240 -7.81 -0.72 -9.44
CA GLY A 240 -9.00 -0.04 -9.92
C GLY A 240 -10.30 -0.40 -9.19
N HIS A 241 -10.28 -1.34 -8.25
CA HIS A 241 -11.43 -1.69 -7.40
C HIS A 241 -11.46 -0.91 -6.08
N LEU A 242 -10.42 -0.12 -5.77
CA LEU A 242 -10.30 0.64 -4.54
C LEU A 242 -11.16 1.91 -4.58
N ALA A 243 -12.48 1.74 -4.34
CA ALA A 243 -13.46 2.81 -4.50
C ALA A 243 -13.19 4.08 -3.66
N ALA A 244 -12.48 3.95 -2.53
CA ALA A 244 -12.13 5.06 -1.65
C ALA A 244 -10.76 5.70 -1.95
N LEU A 245 -10.00 5.19 -2.91
CA LEU A 245 -8.62 5.61 -3.15
C LEU A 245 -8.57 7.05 -3.66
N SER A 246 -7.90 7.93 -2.90
CA SER A 246 -7.73 9.34 -3.24
C SER A 246 -6.32 9.65 -3.73
N THR A 247 -5.31 8.95 -3.22
CA THR A 247 -3.91 9.19 -3.54
C THR A 247 -3.21 7.89 -3.92
N LEU A 248 -2.69 7.83 -5.15
CA LEU A 248 -1.85 6.75 -5.65
C LEU A 248 -0.51 7.30 -6.12
N SER A 249 0.58 6.92 -5.44
CA SER A 249 1.94 7.32 -5.81
C SER A 249 2.82 6.10 -5.99
N LEU A 250 3.24 5.84 -7.23
CA LEU A 250 4.10 4.72 -7.63
C LEU A 250 5.43 5.19 -8.25
N THR A 251 5.71 6.49 -8.19
CA THR A 251 6.85 7.14 -8.85
C THR A 251 8.20 6.53 -8.48
N GLY A 252 9.15 6.48 -9.41
CA GLY A 252 10.53 6.08 -9.09
C GLY A 252 10.60 4.61 -8.69
N ASN A 253 10.06 3.75 -9.54
CA ASN A 253 10.09 2.29 -9.43
C ASN A 253 10.51 1.69 -10.79
N GLN A 254 10.40 0.38 -10.95
CA GLN A 254 10.70 -0.37 -12.17
C GLN A 254 9.46 -1.04 -12.77
N LEU A 255 8.26 -0.49 -12.51
CA LEU A 255 7.01 -1.04 -13.02
C LEU A 255 6.95 -0.98 -14.55
N SER A 256 6.35 -1.97 -15.19
CA SER A 256 6.34 -2.13 -16.66
C SER A 256 4.97 -2.55 -17.17
N GLY A 257 4.76 -2.52 -18.49
CA GLY A 257 3.46 -2.83 -19.10
C GLY A 257 2.53 -1.62 -19.14
N SER A 258 1.26 -1.85 -19.47
CA SER A 258 0.25 -0.79 -19.61
C SER A 258 -0.32 -0.35 -18.25
N ILE A 259 -0.80 0.89 -18.19
CA ILE A 259 -1.67 1.33 -17.10
C ILE A 259 -3.01 0.58 -17.25
N PRO A 260 -3.47 -0.17 -16.24
CA PRO A 260 -4.77 -0.82 -16.30
C PRO A 260 -5.88 0.21 -16.51
N SER A 261 -6.77 -0.03 -17.48
CA SER A 261 -7.93 0.84 -17.74
C SER A 261 -8.85 0.96 -16.52
N THR A 262 -8.81 -0.03 -15.61
CA THR A 262 -9.53 -0.01 -14.34
C THR A 262 -9.11 1.13 -13.41
N ILE A 263 -7.93 1.75 -13.59
CA ILE A 263 -7.56 3.00 -12.90
C ILE A 263 -8.59 4.10 -13.16
N GLY A 264 -9.23 4.11 -14.34
CA GLY A 264 -10.30 5.04 -14.68
C GLY A 264 -11.58 4.88 -13.86
N ASN A 265 -11.75 3.77 -13.13
CA ASN A 265 -12.90 3.56 -12.24
C ASN A 265 -12.76 4.26 -10.88
N LEU A 266 -11.57 4.79 -10.56
CA LEU A 266 -11.26 5.40 -9.27
C LEU A 266 -11.85 6.82 -9.17
N SER A 267 -13.16 6.90 -8.90
CA SER A 267 -13.90 8.17 -8.88
C SER A 267 -13.46 9.15 -7.79
N MET A 268 -12.80 8.68 -6.73
CA MET A 268 -12.29 9.51 -5.62
C MET A 268 -10.83 9.94 -5.82
N LEU A 269 -10.16 9.49 -6.88
CA LEU A 269 -8.73 9.74 -7.10
C LEU A 269 -8.47 11.21 -7.43
N THR A 270 -7.70 11.88 -6.58
CA THR A 270 -7.31 13.29 -6.77
C THR A 270 -5.84 13.45 -7.12
N TYR A 271 -5.02 12.44 -6.78
CA TYR A 271 -3.60 12.45 -7.06
C TYR A 271 -3.14 11.09 -7.59
N LEU A 272 -2.59 11.12 -8.81
CA LEU A 272 -1.97 9.98 -9.47
C LEU A 272 -0.57 10.38 -9.92
N ASP A 273 0.45 9.71 -9.38
CA ASP A 273 1.82 9.88 -9.84
C ASP A 273 2.46 8.54 -10.16
N LEU A 274 2.75 8.35 -11.45
CA LEU A 274 3.31 7.14 -12.03
C LEU A 274 4.69 7.39 -12.64
N ARG A 275 5.27 8.59 -12.51
CA ARG A 275 6.52 9.00 -13.18
C ARG A 275 7.69 8.08 -12.86
N MET A 276 8.74 8.10 -13.69
CA MET A 276 9.97 7.35 -13.42
C MET A 276 9.73 5.84 -13.18
N ASN A 277 8.93 5.19 -14.03
CA ASN A 277 8.82 3.74 -14.19
C ASN A 277 9.14 3.35 -15.65
N LYS A 278 8.99 2.07 -15.99
CA LYS A 278 9.17 1.46 -17.31
C LYS A 278 7.82 1.12 -17.99
N LEU A 279 6.75 1.85 -17.65
CA LEU A 279 5.42 1.65 -18.25
C LEU A 279 5.47 1.95 -19.75
N SER A 280 4.63 1.25 -20.53
CA SER A 280 4.53 1.48 -21.98
C SER A 280 4.17 2.92 -22.25
N GLU A 281 4.76 3.53 -23.28
CA GLU A 281 4.72 4.97 -23.55
C GLU A 281 3.30 5.58 -23.68
N LEU A 282 2.28 4.78 -23.93
CA LEU A 282 0.85 5.14 -23.77
C LEU A 282 0.54 5.75 -22.39
N ALA A 283 1.37 5.46 -21.39
CA ALA A 283 1.30 5.93 -20.01
C ALA A 283 2.04 7.25 -19.77
N TYR A 284 2.87 7.71 -20.72
CA TYR A 284 3.97 8.63 -20.44
C TYR A 284 4.15 9.83 -21.34
N THR A 285 3.36 10.04 -22.38
CA THR A 285 3.59 11.20 -23.25
C THR A 285 3.23 12.52 -22.55
N MET A 286 4.15 13.00 -21.72
CA MET A 286 4.28 14.36 -21.19
C MET A 286 5.45 15.12 -21.84
N GLU A 287 6.24 14.48 -22.71
CA GLU A 287 7.09 15.21 -23.64
C GLU A 287 6.22 15.64 -24.82
N ILE A 288 5.78 16.90 -24.79
CA ILE A 288 5.10 17.51 -25.93
C ILE A 288 6.10 17.57 -27.08
N ASN A 289 5.96 16.64 -28.01
CA ASN A 289 6.61 16.69 -29.31
C ASN A 289 5.53 16.54 -30.40
N GLU A 290 5.89 16.83 -31.64
CA GLU A 290 5.00 16.73 -32.79
C GLU A 290 4.51 15.30 -33.08
N LYS A 291 5.01 14.30 -32.36
CA LYS A 291 4.64 12.88 -32.48
C LYS A 291 3.58 12.44 -31.46
N CYS A 292 3.30 13.24 -30.43
CA CYS A 292 2.23 12.94 -29.46
C CYS A 292 0.83 13.09 -30.08
N ASP A 293 0.66 14.13 -30.91
CA ASP A 293 -0.58 14.35 -31.67
C ASP A 293 -0.83 13.21 -32.67
N VAL A 294 0.26 12.66 -33.23
CA VAL A 294 0.21 11.56 -34.21
C VAL A 294 -0.35 10.30 -33.57
N PHE A 295 0.12 9.94 -32.37
CA PHE A 295 -0.39 8.76 -31.67
C PHE A 295 -1.89 8.89 -31.40
N SER A 296 -2.30 10.05 -30.87
CA SER A 296 -3.71 10.36 -30.57
C SER A 296 -4.59 10.31 -31.82
N PHE A 297 -4.07 10.81 -32.95
CA PHE A 297 -4.72 10.67 -34.26
C PHE A 297 -4.92 9.20 -34.65
N GLY A 298 -3.91 8.36 -34.46
CA GLY A 298 -4.02 6.91 -34.73
C GLY A 298 -5.13 6.24 -33.92
N VAL A 299 -5.23 6.57 -32.61
CA VAL A 299 -6.30 6.07 -31.74
C VAL A 299 -7.67 6.51 -32.26
N LEU A 300 -7.83 7.82 -32.53
CA LEU A 300 -9.10 8.38 -32.97
C LEU A 300 -9.55 7.83 -34.34
N ALA A 301 -8.61 7.66 -35.26
CA ALA A 301 -8.86 7.07 -36.57
C ALA A 301 -9.34 5.61 -36.45
N LEU A 302 -8.69 4.80 -35.60
CA LEU A 302 -9.14 3.44 -35.31
C LEU A 302 -10.51 3.43 -34.62
N GLU A 303 -10.72 4.27 -33.61
CA GLU A 303 -12.00 4.36 -32.91
C GLU A 303 -13.15 4.69 -33.88
N THR A 304 -12.90 5.57 -34.85
CA THR A 304 -13.87 5.94 -35.89
C THR A 304 -14.21 4.77 -36.81
N ILE A 305 -13.22 3.99 -37.27
CA ILE A 305 -13.48 2.86 -38.18
C ILE A 305 -14.00 1.61 -37.46
N MET A 306 -13.70 1.45 -36.16
CA MET A 306 -14.11 0.31 -35.33
C MET A 306 -15.45 0.52 -34.64
N GLY A 307 -15.88 1.78 -34.47
CA GLY A 307 -17.09 2.13 -33.70
C GLY A 307 -16.98 1.87 -32.20
N LYS A 308 -15.76 1.60 -31.70
CA LYS A 308 -15.43 1.34 -30.29
C LYS A 308 -13.96 1.67 -30.03
N HIS A 309 -13.61 1.90 -28.77
CA HIS A 309 -12.24 2.20 -28.37
C HIS A 309 -11.27 1.04 -28.70
N PRO A 310 -10.13 1.28 -29.37
CA PRO A 310 -9.22 0.24 -29.89
C PRO A 310 -8.28 -0.40 -28.83
N GLY A 311 -8.59 -0.30 -27.54
CA GLY A 311 -7.67 -0.65 -26.45
C GLY A 311 -7.10 -2.07 -26.50
N ASP A 312 -7.95 -3.08 -26.74
CA ASP A 312 -7.52 -4.48 -26.87
C ASP A 312 -6.62 -4.70 -28.09
N LEU A 313 -6.93 -4.00 -29.19
CA LEU A 313 -6.18 -4.07 -30.44
C LEU A 313 -4.79 -3.45 -30.27
N ILE A 314 -4.70 -2.27 -29.65
CA ILE A 314 -3.44 -1.58 -29.34
C ILE A 314 -2.57 -2.46 -28.42
N SER A 315 -3.19 -3.07 -27.41
CA SER A 315 -2.49 -3.98 -26.49
C SER A 315 -1.90 -5.19 -27.25
N SER A 316 -2.64 -5.73 -28.21
CA SER A 316 -2.22 -6.88 -29.02
C SER A 316 -1.18 -6.51 -30.09
N LEU A 317 -1.25 -5.31 -30.65
CA LEU A 317 -0.23 -4.76 -31.56
C LEU A 317 1.10 -4.54 -30.82
N SER A 318 1.03 -4.13 -29.55
CA SER A 318 2.19 -3.86 -28.71
C SER A 318 2.89 -5.14 -28.22
N SER A 319 2.20 -6.28 -28.18
CA SER A 319 2.73 -7.55 -27.65
C SER A 319 3.44 -8.43 -28.69
N SER A 320 3.47 -8.02 -29.97
CA SER A 320 4.12 -8.76 -31.07
C SER A 320 3.76 -10.26 -31.15
N THR A 321 2.54 -10.63 -30.76
CA THR A 321 2.07 -12.03 -30.82
C THR A 321 1.61 -12.38 -32.23
N ILE A 322 2.06 -13.52 -32.77
CA ILE A 322 1.75 -14.06 -34.11
C ILE A 322 0.24 -14.00 -34.46
N THR A 323 -0.64 -14.06 -33.47
CA THR A 323 -2.10 -14.03 -33.61
C THR A 323 -2.69 -12.73 -34.17
N THR A 324 -2.02 -11.57 -34.04
CA THR A 324 -2.51 -10.32 -34.64
C THR A 324 -2.25 -10.24 -36.14
N CYS A 325 -1.24 -10.96 -36.64
CA CYS A 325 -0.93 -11.01 -38.07
C CYS A 325 -1.99 -11.74 -38.90
N ASP A 326 -2.86 -12.54 -38.27
CA ASP A 326 -3.92 -13.30 -38.96
C ASP A 326 -5.31 -12.63 -38.86
N MET A 327 -5.48 -11.58 -38.06
CA MET A 327 -6.77 -10.88 -37.95
C MET A 327 -7.10 -10.15 -39.25
N LEU A 328 -8.30 -10.36 -39.80
CA LEU A 328 -8.73 -9.66 -41.01
C LEU A 328 -9.23 -8.27 -40.67
N LEU A 329 -8.89 -7.28 -41.50
CA LEU A 329 -9.32 -5.90 -41.28
C LEU A 329 -10.84 -5.76 -41.21
N LYS A 330 -11.59 -6.55 -41.99
CA LYS A 330 -13.06 -6.57 -41.97
C LYS A 330 -13.66 -6.90 -40.59
N ASP A 331 -12.95 -7.68 -39.77
CA ASP A 331 -13.41 -8.11 -38.44
C ASP A 331 -13.13 -7.03 -37.38
N VAL A 332 -12.28 -6.05 -37.72
CA VAL A 332 -11.95 -4.88 -36.88
C VAL A 332 -12.96 -3.75 -37.10
N LEU A 333 -13.53 -3.62 -38.31
CA LEU A 333 -14.48 -2.56 -38.65
C LEU A 333 -15.75 -2.60 -37.80
N ASP A 334 -16.42 -1.44 -37.69
CA ASP A 334 -17.71 -1.29 -37.01
C ASP A 334 -18.76 -2.21 -37.62
N GLN A 335 -19.12 -3.26 -36.87
CA GLN A 335 -20.05 -4.30 -37.29
C GLN A 335 -21.51 -3.81 -37.39
N ARG A 336 -21.80 -2.58 -36.94
CA ARG A 336 -23.12 -1.94 -37.11
C ARG A 336 -23.32 -1.39 -38.52
N LEU A 337 -22.24 -1.20 -39.27
CA LEU A 337 -22.27 -0.67 -40.63
C LEU A 337 -22.12 -1.78 -41.67
N SER A 338 -22.64 -1.56 -42.87
CA SER A 338 -22.38 -2.45 -44.00
C SER A 338 -20.91 -2.36 -44.42
N LEU A 339 -20.33 -3.50 -44.81
CA LEU A 339 -18.94 -3.55 -45.23
C LEU A 339 -18.69 -2.59 -46.42
N PRO A 340 -17.62 -1.78 -46.35
CA PRO A 340 -17.34 -0.82 -47.41
C PRO A 340 -16.95 -1.55 -48.70
N ILE A 341 -17.44 -1.04 -49.85
CA ILE A 341 -17.22 -1.62 -51.18
C ILE A 341 -16.48 -0.60 -52.08
N ASN A 342 -15.72 -1.10 -53.06
CA ASN A 342 -15.08 -0.31 -54.12
C ASN A 342 -14.10 0.76 -53.60
N ARG A 343 -14.38 2.04 -53.89
CA ARG A 343 -13.53 3.17 -53.53
C ARG A 343 -13.44 3.35 -52.01
N VAL A 344 -14.55 3.17 -51.31
CA VAL A 344 -14.63 3.32 -49.85
C VAL A 344 -13.75 2.27 -49.16
N SER A 345 -13.71 1.03 -49.66
CA SER A 345 -12.83 0.00 -49.11
C SER A 345 -11.35 0.39 -49.19
N ARG A 346 -10.94 1.03 -50.29
CA ARG A 346 -9.56 1.50 -50.48
C ARG A 346 -9.21 2.65 -49.54
N GLU A 347 -10.15 3.57 -49.34
CA GLU A 347 -9.98 4.69 -48.41
C GLU A 347 -9.90 4.22 -46.95
N VAL A 348 -10.79 3.31 -46.53
CA VAL A 348 -10.76 2.69 -45.20
C VAL A 348 -9.47 1.92 -44.96
N LEU A 349 -9.00 1.16 -45.96
CA LEU A 349 -7.72 0.45 -45.87
C LEU A 349 -6.54 1.42 -45.72
N SER A 350 -6.54 2.53 -46.44
CA SER A 350 -5.51 3.56 -46.34
C SER A 350 -5.51 4.23 -44.97
N ILE A 351 -6.70 4.57 -44.44
CA ILE A 351 -6.84 5.17 -43.11
C ILE A 351 -6.37 4.18 -42.04
N ALA A 352 -6.75 2.91 -42.14
CA ALA A 352 -6.30 1.88 -41.21
C ALA A 352 -4.77 1.72 -41.18
N LYS A 353 -4.11 1.78 -42.34
CA LYS A 353 -2.64 1.76 -42.45
C LYS A 353 -1.99 2.91 -41.72
N ILE A 354 -2.43 4.13 -42.03
CA ILE A 354 -1.91 5.35 -41.41
C ILE A 354 -2.16 5.28 -39.90
N ALA A 355 -3.36 4.90 -39.47
CA ALA A 355 -3.72 4.79 -38.07
C ALA A 355 -2.83 3.80 -37.32
N ILE A 356 -2.55 2.63 -37.89
CA ILE A 356 -1.67 1.63 -37.28
C ILE A 356 -0.21 2.11 -37.23
N ALA A 357 0.30 2.77 -38.27
CA ALA A 357 1.64 3.37 -38.27
C ALA A 357 1.79 4.45 -37.17
N CYS A 358 0.75 5.25 -36.96
CA CYS A 358 0.69 6.23 -35.88
C CYS A 358 0.73 5.60 -34.48
N LEU A 359 0.29 4.35 -34.34
CA LEU A 359 0.24 3.62 -33.07
C LEU A 359 1.51 2.83 -32.75
N HIS A 360 2.60 3.04 -33.51
CA HIS A 360 3.86 2.35 -33.27
C HIS A 360 4.37 2.60 -31.83
N THR A 361 4.88 1.55 -31.18
CA THR A 361 5.33 1.58 -29.79
C THR A 361 6.60 2.41 -29.59
N ILE A 362 7.41 2.57 -30.64
CA ILE A 362 8.59 3.45 -30.68
C ILE A 362 8.21 4.79 -31.34
N PRO A 363 8.31 5.96 -30.66
CA PRO A 363 7.91 7.28 -31.18
C PRO A 363 8.60 7.70 -32.46
N GLN A 364 9.90 7.41 -32.53
CA GLN A 364 10.73 7.79 -33.67
C GLN A 364 10.33 7.05 -34.94
N SER A 365 9.66 5.92 -34.80
CA SER A 365 9.10 5.15 -35.91
C SER A 365 7.70 5.61 -36.31
N ARG A 366 7.06 6.50 -35.54
CA ARG A 366 5.76 7.07 -35.93
C ARG A 366 5.99 8.12 -37.04
N PRO A 367 5.07 8.26 -38.00
CA PRO A 367 5.10 9.38 -38.95
C PRO A 367 4.95 10.72 -38.21
N THR A 368 5.26 11.83 -38.88
CA THR A 368 4.87 13.19 -38.43
C THR A 368 3.43 13.48 -38.86
N MET A 369 2.76 14.44 -38.22
CA MET A 369 1.45 14.89 -38.70
C MET A 369 1.51 15.47 -40.13
N GLN A 370 2.66 16.03 -40.54
CA GLN A 370 2.86 16.48 -41.92
C GLN A 370 2.83 15.31 -42.91
N GLN A 371 3.54 14.21 -42.60
CA GLN A 371 3.52 12.98 -43.40
C GLN A 371 2.11 12.37 -43.44
N VAL A 372 1.43 12.28 -42.29
CA VAL A 372 0.03 11.81 -42.19
C VAL A 372 -0.89 12.65 -43.08
N SER A 373 -0.80 13.98 -42.99
CA SER A 373 -1.61 14.90 -43.79
C SER A 373 -1.33 14.75 -45.30
N GLN A 374 -0.07 14.55 -45.68
CA GLN A 374 0.32 14.34 -47.06
C GLN A 374 -0.17 13.00 -47.61
N GLU A 375 -0.10 11.92 -46.83
CA GLU A 375 -0.64 10.61 -47.22
C GLU A 375 -2.16 10.64 -47.40
N LEU A 376 -2.88 11.28 -46.47
CA LEU A 376 -4.33 11.46 -46.58
C LEU A 376 -4.72 12.29 -47.81
N SER A 377 -3.91 13.29 -48.15
CA SER A 377 -4.16 14.20 -49.28
C SER A 377 -3.79 13.60 -50.64
N THR A 378 -2.79 12.72 -50.69
CA THR A 378 -2.24 12.21 -51.97
C THR A 378 -3.04 11.04 -52.57
N GLN A 379 -4.01 10.47 -51.85
CA GLN A 379 -4.92 9.38 -52.28
C GLN A 379 -4.37 8.57 -53.48
N LYS A 380 -3.22 7.89 -53.33
CA LYS A 380 -2.72 6.98 -54.38
C LYS A 380 -3.42 5.63 -54.22
N PRO A 381 -4.41 5.29 -55.07
CA PRO A 381 -5.24 4.13 -54.84
C PRO A 381 -4.69 2.96 -55.65
N HIS A 382 -3.46 2.53 -55.34
CA HIS A 382 -2.90 1.31 -55.89
C HIS A 382 -2.86 0.22 -54.81
N PHE A 383 -4.06 -0.21 -54.39
CA PHE A 383 -4.23 -1.50 -53.74
C PHE A 383 -5.14 -2.37 -54.60
N PRO A 384 -4.73 -3.60 -54.95
CA PRO A 384 -5.64 -4.55 -55.56
C PRO A 384 -6.78 -4.82 -54.56
N ASN A 385 -8.03 -4.65 -55.03
CA ASN A 385 -9.28 -4.74 -54.25
C ASN A 385 -9.34 -6.00 -53.36
N THR A 386 -8.95 -5.91 -52.08
CA THR A 386 -8.95 -7.09 -51.20
C THR A 386 -9.11 -6.79 -49.70
N LEU A 387 -9.91 -5.78 -49.30
CA LEU A 387 -10.21 -5.54 -47.86
C LEU A 387 -10.73 -6.80 -47.12
N PHE A 388 -11.32 -7.74 -47.86
CA PHE A 388 -11.84 -9.01 -47.35
C PHE A 388 -10.78 -10.07 -47.03
N THR A 389 -9.58 -9.95 -47.59
CA THR A 389 -8.47 -10.90 -47.38
C THR A 389 -7.24 -10.24 -46.76
N THR A 390 -7.23 -8.90 -46.64
CA THR A 390 -6.10 -8.20 -46.01
C THR A 390 -6.08 -8.43 -44.52
N THR A 391 -4.97 -8.97 -44.02
CA THR A 391 -4.74 -9.12 -42.59
C THR A 391 -4.14 -7.85 -41.99
N LEU A 392 -4.26 -7.70 -40.67
CA LEU A 392 -3.63 -6.60 -39.95
C LEU A 392 -2.10 -6.64 -40.08
N GLY A 393 -1.51 -7.83 -40.19
CA GLY A 393 -0.07 -8.00 -40.44
C GLY A 393 0.36 -7.41 -41.79
N GLU A 394 -0.40 -7.67 -42.86
CA GLU A 394 -0.15 -7.05 -44.18
C GLU A 394 -0.31 -5.53 -44.15
N VAL A 395 -1.20 -5.01 -43.29
CA VAL A 395 -1.39 -3.57 -43.07
C VAL A 395 -0.20 -2.95 -42.33
N VAL A 396 0.44 -3.70 -41.41
CA VAL A 396 1.64 -3.31 -40.66
C VAL A 396 2.90 -3.37 -41.54
N ASP A 397 3.12 -4.46 -42.30
CA ASP A 397 4.33 -4.67 -43.12
C ASP A 397 4.46 -3.68 -44.29
N LEU A 398 3.32 -3.20 -44.82
CA LEU A 398 3.32 -2.15 -45.85
C LEU A 398 3.78 -0.79 -45.33
N GLY A 399 3.84 -0.59 -44.01
CA GLY A 399 4.42 0.59 -43.36
C GLY A 399 5.94 0.51 -43.15
N GLY A 400 6.58 -0.64 -43.41
CA GLY A 400 8.03 -0.86 -43.26
C GLY A 400 8.87 -0.49 -44.49
N SER A 401 8.24 -0.09 -45.60
CA SER A 401 8.97 0.37 -46.79
C SER A 401 9.34 1.84 -46.67
N THR A 402 10.51 2.08 -46.06
CA THR A 402 11.40 3.25 -46.23
C THR A 402 10.78 4.51 -46.85
N VAL A 403 10.52 5.51 -46.00
CA VAL A 403 10.71 6.93 -46.31
C VAL A 403 11.45 7.58 -45.15
#